data_AF-A0A2E5NNJ5-F1
#
_entry.id   AF-A0A2E5NNJ5-F1
#
_cell.length_a   1.000
_cell.length_b   1.000
_cell.length_c   1.000
_cell.angle_alpha   90.00
_cell.angle_beta   90.00
_cell.angle_gamma   90.00
#
_symmetry.space_group_name_H-M   'P 1'
#
loop_
_entity.id
_entity.type
_entity.pdbx_description
1 polymer ?
#
loop_
_entity_poly.entity_id
_entity_poly.type
_entity_poly.pdbx_seq_one_letter_code
_entity_poly.pdbx_strand_id
1 'polypeptide(L)'
;MTVGDVLKRPLPKDEPIEIYKISELTLNSIKHIKEGGSWKDIPDEHLSKAHKKIRENIKRYRSPNFYRRFARSEVMGTITATSTPENSGIIHPLENRRYSVREIARFQSFPDEFKFYGESIPHKYKMIGNAVPPKLAYQIALSVKKFLS
;
A
#
# COMPACT_ATOMS: atom_id res chain seq x y z
N MET A 1 -12.87 5.61 -4.84
CA MET A 1 -11.73 6.41 -4.36
C MET A 1 -10.47 5.79 -4.94
N THR A 2 -9.87 6.49 -5.89
CA THR A 2 -8.63 6.08 -6.55
C THR A 2 -7.40 6.44 -5.70
N VAL A 3 -6.24 5.90 -6.04
CA VAL A 3 -4.95 6.29 -5.43
C VAL A 3 -4.73 7.80 -5.61
N GLY A 4 -5.01 8.34 -6.79
CA GLY A 4 -4.88 9.77 -7.07
C GLY A 4 -5.77 10.64 -6.19
N ASP A 5 -7.01 10.22 -5.93
CA ASP A 5 -7.94 10.98 -5.06
C ASP A 5 -7.40 11.14 -3.63
N VAL A 6 -6.72 10.11 -3.11
CA VAL A 6 -6.12 10.15 -1.77
C VAL A 6 -4.87 11.04 -1.74
N LEU A 7 -4.02 10.93 -2.76
CA LEU A 7 -2.75 11.66 -2.81
C LEU A 7 -2.91 13.14 -3.16
N LYS A 8 -3.98 13.52 -3.87
CA LYS A 8 -4.31 14.95 -4.14
C LYS A 8 -4.67 15.72 -2.87
N ARG A 9 -5.11 15.03 -1.80
CA ARG A 9 -5.46 15.66 -0.54
C ARG A 9 -4.17 16.02 0.21
N PRO A 10 -3.96 17.30 0.59
CA PRO A 10 -2.78 17.68 1.35
C PRO A 10 -2.70 16.88 2.65
N LEU A 11 -1.49 16.51 3.07
CA LEU A 11 -1.28 15.88 4.36
C LEU A 11 -1.57 16.89 5.49
N PRO A 12 -2.08 16.43 6.65
CA PRO A 12 -2.33 17.32 7.78
C PRO A 12 -1.02 17.99 8.23
N LYS A 13 -1.08 19.29 8.54
CA LYS A 13 0.10 20.09 8.94
C LYS A 13 0.46 19.93 10.41
N ASP A 14 -0.47 19.42 11.20
CA ASP A 14 -0.39 19.24 12.65
C ASP A 14 0.23 17.88 13.06
N GLU A 15 0.70 17.08 12.10
CA GLU A 15 1.35 15.80 12.37
C GLU A 15 2.59 15.58 11.49
N PRO A 16 3.61 14.86 11.99
CA PRO A 16 4.79 14.54 11.19
C PRO A 16 4.42 13.59 10.03
N ILE A 17 5.08 13.78 8.89
CA ILE A 17 4.96 12.86 7.76
C ILE A 17 5.82 11.63 8.04
N GLU A 18 5.16 10.54 8.45
CA GLU A 18 5.82 9.29 8.79
C GLU A 18 5.88 8.34 7.58
N ILE A 19 7.07 8.09 7.04
CA ILE A 19 7.30 7.17 5.93
C ILE A 19 8.24 6.05 6.37
N TYR A 20 7.83 4.80 6.16
CA TYR A 20 8.67 3.65 6.46
C TYR A 20 9.78 3.54 5.40
N LYS A 21 11.04 3.67 5.84
CA LYS A 21 12.23 3.58 4.99
C LYS A 21 12.27 2.29 4.17
N ILE A 22 12.70 2.43 2.93
CA ILE A 22 12.97 1.34 2.00
C ILE A 22 14.46 0.99 2.06
N SER A 23 14.81 -0.30 1.97
CA SER A 23 16.20 -0.73 1.87
C SER A 23 16.79 -0.36 0.51
N GLU A 24 18.09 -0.15 0.44
CA GLU A 24 18.78 0.25 -0.80
C GLU A 24 18.61 -0.78 -1.92
N LEU A 25 18.59 -2.07 -1.58
CA LEU A 25 18.30 -3.17 -2.50
C LEU A 25 16.90 -3.04 -3.11
N THR A 26 15.88 -2.81 -2.29
CA THR A 26 14.51 -2.63 -2.79
C THR A 26 14.39 -1.34 -3.59
N LEU A 27 15.11 -0.27 -3.21
CA LEU A 27 15.13 1.00 -3.95
C LEU A 27 15.64 0.80 -5.39
N ASN A 28 16.70 0.01 -5.54
CA ASN A 28 17.25 -0.37 -6.85
C ASN A 28 16.28 -1.16 -7.71
N SER A 29 15.35 -1.92 -7.12
CA SER A 29 14.30 -2.61 -7.88
C SER A 29 13.18 -1.64 -8.29
N ILE A 30 12.64 -0.87 -7.34
CA ILE A 30 11.43 -0.07 -7.59
C ILE A 30 11.66 1.08 -8.57
N LYS A 31 12.89 1.58 -8.75
CA LYS A 31 13.22 2.64 -9.71
C LYS A 31 12.86 2.29 -11.16
N HIS A 32 12.81 1.00 -11.49
CA HIS A 32 12.41 0.52 -12.82
C HIS A 32 10.89 0.36 -12.97
N ILE A 33 10.15 0.37 -11.86
CA ILE A 33 8.72 0.10 -11.86
C ILE A 33 7.98 1.41 -12.11
N LYS A 34 7.33 1.51 -13.27
CA LYS A 34 6.50 2.65 -13.66
C LYS A 34 5.17 2.68 -12.90
N GLU A 35 4.49 3.82 -12.96
CA GLU A 35 3.10 3.95 -12.51
C GLU A 35 2.22 2.87 -13.16
N GLY A 36 1.42 2.14 -12.37
CA GLY A 36 0.63 0.99 -12.86
C GLY A 36 1.44 -0.30 -13.03
N GLY A 37 2.73 -0.27 -12.72
CA GLY A 37 3.68 -1.35 -12.94
C GLY A 37 3.80 -2.36 -11.80
N SER A 38 4.74 -3.29 -11.97
CA SER A 38 5.14 -4.28 -10.95
C SER A 38 6.57 -4.75 -11.18
N TRP A 39 7.00 -5.79 -10.46
CA TRP A 39 8.28 -6.47 -10.69
C TRP A 39 8.53 -6.90 -12.15
N LYS A 40 7.48 -7.01 -12.96
CA LYS A 40 7.56 -7.32 -14.40
C LYS A 40 8.29 -6.24 -15.20
N ASP A 41 8.35 -5.02 -14.70
CA ASP A 41 9.10 -3.91 -15.32
C ASP A 41 10.60 -3.95 -14.96
N ILE A 42 11.01 -4.75 -13.97
CA ILE A 42 12.41 -4.83 -13.53
C ILE A 42 13.24 -5.63 -14.57
N PRO A 43 14.39 -5.11 -15.04
CA PRO A 43 15.30 -5.85 -15.91
C PRO A 43 15.79 -7.17 -15.30
N ASP A 44 16.03 -8.19 -16.14
CA ASP A 44 16.45 -9.52 -15.66
C ASP A 44 17.77 -9.48 -14.87
N GLU A 45 18.70 -8.60 -15.23
CA GLU A 45 19.96 -8.42 -14.48
C GLU A 45 19.76 -8.04 -13.01
N HIS A 46 18.66 -7.36 -12.69
CA HIS A 46 18.31 -6.93 -11.34
C HIS A 46 17.39 -7.92 -10.61
N LEU A 47 16.96 -9.00 -11.26
CA LEU A 47 16.13 -10.02 -10.65
C LEU A 47 16.93 -11.10 -9.92
N SER A 48 16.41 -11.52 -8.77
CA SER A 48 16.89 -12.73 -8.09
C SER A 48 16.66 -13.99 -8.92
N LYS A 49 17.42 -15.06 -8.66
CA LYS A 49 17.24 -16.37 -9.31
C LYS A 49 15.81 -16.90 -9.18
N ALA A 50 15.17 -16.66 -8.04
CA ALA A 50 13.78 -17.06 -7.80
C ALA A 50 12.80 -16.28 -8.71
N HIS A 51 12.96 -14.97 -8.84
CA HIS A 51 12.13 -14.16 -9.72
C HIS A 51 12.32 -14.52 -11.21
N LYS A 52 13.55 -14.83 -11.65
CA LYS A 52 13.83 -15.31 -13.01
C LYS A 52 13.05 -16.60 -13.33
N LYS A 53 13.12 -17.58 -12.44
CA LYS A 53 12.35 -18.84 -12.57
C LYS A 53 10.84 -18.61 -12.67
N ILE A 54 10.32 -17.66 -11.89
CA ILE A 54 8.89 -17.28 -11.95
C ILE A 54 8.57 -16.63 -13.29
N ARG A 55 9.44 -15.76 -13.82
CA ARG A 55 9.25 -15.03 -15.07
C ARG A 55 9.17 -15.99 -16.27
N GLU A 56 10.09 -16.96 -16.33
CA GLU A 56 10.10 -18.02 -17.35
C GLU A 56 8.82 -18.86 -17.35
N ASN A 57 8.19 -19.05 -16.18
CA ASN A 57 7.03 -19.92 -16.00
C ASN A 57 5.81 -19.17 -15.43
N ILE A 58 5.55 -17.95 -15.90
CA ILE A 58 4.60 -17.02 -15.27
C ILE A 58 3.19 -17.59 -15.03
N LYS A 59 2.68 -18.40 -15.98
CA LYS A 59 1.36 -19.05 -15.88
C LYS A 59 1.30 -20.05 -14.71
N ARG A 60 2.37 -20.84 -14.52
CA ARG A 60 2.47 -21.82 -13.41
C ARG A 60 2.34 -21.13 -12.05
N TYR A 61 2.89 -19.93 -11.93
CA TYR A 61 2.90 -19.14 -10.70
C TYR A 61 1.70 -18.18 -10.57
N ARG A 62 0.67 -18.30 -11.43
CA ARG A 62 -0.52 -17.45 -11.42
C ARG A 62 -0.23 -15.95 -11.61
N SER A 63 0.80 -15.64 -12.40
CA SER A 63 1.11 -14.27 -12.82
C SER A 63 1.22 -13.25 -11.67
N PRO A 64 2.09 -13.49 -10.67
CA PRO A 64 2.14 -12.69 -9.46
C PRO A 64 2.49 -11.23 -9.78
N ASN A 65 2.03 -10.31 -8.93
CA ASN A 65 2.28 -8.88 -9.04
C ASN A 65 3.11 -8.38 -7.85
N PHE A 66 4.30 -8.94 -7.64
CA PHE A 66 5.25 -8.44 -6.65
C PHE A 66 5.60 -6.97 -6.92
N TYR A 67 5.94 -6.21 -5.88
CA TYR A 67 6.32 -4.80 -6.00
C TYR A 67 5.28 -3.96 -6.77
N ARG A 68 3.99 -4.22 -6.53
CA ARG A 68 2.92 -3.53 -7.25
C ARG A 68 3.00 -2.02 -6.99
N ARG A 69 3.13 -1.22 -8.05
CA ARG A 69 3.04 0.24 -7.99
C ARG A 69 1.73 0.69 -8.61
N PHE A 70 0.68 0.84 -7.80
CA PHE A 70 -0.63 1.27 -8.29
C PHE A 70 -0.53 2.62 -8.99
N ALA A 71 -1.26 2.77 -10.10
CA ALA A 71 -1.45 4.03 -10.77
C ALA A 71 -2.44 4.90 -10.02
N ARG A 72 -2.33 6.22 -10.20
CA ARG A 72 -3.26 7.20 -9.63
C ARG A 72 -4.70 6.99 -10.10
N SER A 73 -4.90 6.41 -11.28
CA SER A 73 -6.23 6.06 -11.81
C SER A 73 -6.81 4.77 -11.21
N GLU A 74 -6.01 3.97 -10.53
CA GLU A 74 -6.45 2.68 -9.98
C GLU A 74 -7.04 2.82 -8.59
N VAL A 75 -7.91 1.87 -8.23
CA VAL A 75 -8.32 1.67 -6.84
C VAL A 75 -7.19 0.95 -6.11
N MET A 76 -6.87 1.41 -4.91
CA MET A 76 -5.84 0.82 -4.07
C MET A 76 -6.21 -0.62 -3.68
N GLY A 77 -5.24 -1.53 -3.72
CA GLY A 77 -5.40 -2.88 -3.21
C GLY A 77 -5.42 -2.94 -1.67
N THR A 78 -5.57 -4.13 -1.11
CA THR A 78 -5.57 -4.34 0.34
C THR A 78 -4.28 -3.83 0.97
N ILE A 79 -4.41 -2.94 1.98
CA ILE A 79 -3.29 -2.57 2.86
C ILE A 79 -3.07 -3.72 3.84
N THR A 80 -1.92 -4.38 3.75
CA THR A 80 -1.60 -5.56 4.57
C THR A 80 -0.76 -5.20 5.79
N ALA A 81 -0.89 -5.97 6.86
CA ALA A 81 -0.19 -5.70 8.12
C ALA A 81 1.34 -5.80 8.03
N THR A 82 1.87 -6.72 7.22
CA THR A 82 3.32 -6.90 7.02
C THR A 82 3.92 -5.76 6.21
N SER A 83 3.16 -5.21 5.25
CA SER A 83 3.54 -4.06 4.43
C SER A 83 4.98 -4.13 3.91
N THR A 84 5.34 -5.25 3.29
CA THR A 84 6.60 -5.42 2.56
C THR A 84 6.36 -5.16 1.07
N PRO A 85 7.16 -4.32 0.39
CA PRO A 85 6.98 -3.99 -1.02
C PRO A 85 6.94 -5.24 -1.93
N GLU A 86 7.68 -6.28 -1.57
CA GLU A 86 7.73 -7.58 -2.26
C GLU A 86 6.32 -8.16 -2.42
N ASN A 87 5.50 -8.07 -1.37
CA ASN A 87 4.23 -8.79 -1.26
C ASN A 87 3.01 -7.84 -1.17
N SER A 88 3.21 -6.53 -1.31
CA SER A 88 2.13 -5.55 -1.16
C SER A 88 2.34 -4.34 -2.06
N GLY A 89 1.23 -3.72 -2.47
CA GLY A 89 1.28 -2.57 -3.37
C GLY A 89 1.45 -1.23 -2.66
N ILE A 90 2.43 -1.13 -1.76
CA ILE A 90 2.59 0.03 -0.86
C ILE A 90 3.54 1.11 -1.38
N ILE A 91 3.94 1.04 -2.65
CA ILE A 91 4.88 1.96 -3.28
C ILE A 91 4.09 3.14 -3.87
N HIS A 92 4.56 4.36 -3.59
CA HIS A 92 3.93 5.58 -4.11
C HIS A 92 3.97 5.62 -5.66
N PRO A 93 2.93 6.07 -6.38
CA PRO A 93 2.90 6.04 -7.84
C PRO A 93 4.01 6.85 -8.51
N LEU A 94 4.42 7.96 -7.89
CA LEU A 94 5.32 8.96 -8.50
C LEU A 94 6.69 9.04 -7.83
N GLU A 95 6.83 8.47 -6.63
CA GLU A 95 8.04 8.64 -5.82
C GLU A 95 8.60 7.27 -5.45
N ASN A 96 9.92 7.17 -5.29
CA ASN A 96 10.60 5.93 -4.90
C ASN A 96 10.58 5.73 -3.38
N ARG A 97 9.38 5.79 -2.79
CA ARG A 97 9.12 5.60 -1.36
C ARG A 97 7.86 4.77 -1.14
N ARG A 98 7.67 4.31 0.10
CA ARG A 98 6.38 3.78 0.53
C ARG A 98 5.39 4.93 0.72
N TYR A 99 4.12 4.60 0.77
CA TYR A 99 3.10 5.54 1.26
C TYR A 99 3.45 6.02 2.68
N SER A 100 3.01 7.21 3.07
CA SER A 100 3.07 7.63 4.48
C SER A 100 2.04 6.86 5.31
N VAL A 101 2.20 6.86 6.64
CA VAL A 101 1.20 6.31 7.58
C VAL A 101 -0.18 6.93 7.31
N ARG A 102 -0.23 8.25 7.05
CA ARG A 102 -1.49 8.93 6.75
C ARG A 102 -2.08 8.52 5.40
N GLU A 103 -1.27 8.34 4.37
CA GLU A 103 -1.75 7.87 3.06
C GLU A 103 -2.40 6.47 3.17
N ILE A 104 -1.76 5.52 3.86
CA ILE A 104 -2.35 4.18 4.08
C ILE A 104 -3.58 4.20 4.99
N ALA A 105 -3.62 5.09 5.98
CA ALA A 105 -4.80 5.28 6.83
C ALA A 105 -5.99 5.77 6.01
N ARG A 106 -5.77 6.71 5.08
CA ARG A 106 -6.81 7.20 4.16
C ARG A 106 -7.31 6.10 3.23
N PHE A 107 -6.43 5.23 2.71
CA PHE A 107 -6.86 4.06 1.94
C PHE A 107 -7.74 3.12 2.77
N GLN A 108 -7.47 2.96 4.06
CA GLN A 108 -8.32 2.25 5.01
C GLN A 108 -9.51 3.08 5.54
N SER A 109 -9.84 4.20 4.90
CA SER A 109 -10.98 5.07 5.24
C SER A 109 -10.95 5.72 6.62
N PHE A 110 -9.80 5.76 7.29
CA PHE A 110 -9.65 6.53 8.52
C PHE A 110 -9.79 8.03 8.26
N PRO A 111 -10.49 8.76 9.15
CA PRO A 111 -10.52 10.22 9.11
C PRO A 111 -9.13 10.79 9.44
N ASP A 112 -8.83 12.00 8.97
CA ASP A 112 -7.51 12.62 9.15
C ASP A 112 -7.28 13.00 10.62
N GLU A 113 -8.36 13.22 11.36
CA GLU A 113 -8.37 13.51 12.79
C GLU A 113 -8.00 12.30 13.65
N PHE A 114 -8.12 11.07 13.12
CA PHE A 114 -7.72 9.87 13.85
C PHE A 114 -6.19 9.81 13.95
N LYS A 115 -5.67 9.74 15.18
CA LYS A 115 -4.23 9.69 15.47
C LYS A 115 -3.81 8.27 15.82
N PHE A 116 -2.72 7.80 15.20
CA PHE A 116 -2.16 6.48 15.46
C PHE A 116 -0.99 6.61 16.46
N TYR A 117 -1.17 6.04 17.65
CA TYR A 117 -0.13 5.96 18.67
C TYR A 117 0.52 4.57 18.62
N GLY A 118 1.74 4.51 18.13
CA GLY A 118 2.51 3.28 18.02
C GLY A 118 3.98 3.56 18.21
N GLU A 119 4.69 2.60 18.80
CA GLU A 119 6.12 2.70 19.18
C GLU A 119 7.06 2.90 17.97
N SER A 120 6.60 2.57 16.75
CA SER A 120 7.38 2.72 15.53
C SER A 120 6.47 2.84 14.29
N ILE A 121 7.02 3.34 13.18
CA ILE A 121 6.29 3.41 11.90
C ILE A 121 5.80 2.03 11.44
N PRO A 122 6.61 0.94 11.48
CA PRO A 122 6.14 -0.41 11.16
C PRO A 122 4.97 -0.87 12.05
N HIS A 123 4.98 -0.50 13.34
CA HIS A 123 3.88 -0.79 14.24
C HIS A 123 2.59 -0.08 13.79
N LYS A 124 2.66 1.21 13.43
CA LYS A 124 1.50 1.96 12.89
C LYS A 124 0.96 1.36 11.59
N TYR A 125 1.86 0.94 10.69
CA TYR A 125 1.49 0.20 9.49
C TYR A 125 0.73 -1.10 9.80
N LYS A 126 1.20 -1.86 10.79
CA LYS A 126 0.53 -3.09 11.26
C LYS A 126 -0.85 -2.80 11.86
N MET A 127 -0.98 -1.74 12.68
CA MET A 127 -2.26 -1.29 13.23
C MET A 127 -3.27 -1.01 12.11
N ILE A 128 -2.86 -0.24 11.10
CA ILE A 128 -3.71 0.15 9.96
C ILE A 128 -4.06 -1.05 9.09
N GLY A 129 -3.08 -1.91 8.77
CA GLY A 129 -3.29 -3.08 7.92
C GLY A 129 -4.18 -4.16 8.55
N ASN A 130 -4.21 -4.26 9.88
CA ASN A 130 -5.10 -5.18 10.61
C ASN A 130 -6.49 -4.59 10.91
N ALA A 131 -6.67 -3.28 10.77
CA ALA A 131 -7.93 -2.63 11.12
C ALA A 131 -9.03 -2.95 10.09
N VAL A 132 -10.28 -2.99 10.57
CA VAL A 132 -11.46 -2.91 9.71
C VAL A 132 -11.65 -1.46 9.27
N PRO A 133 -11.83 -1.17 7.96
CA PRO A 133 -12.03 0.19 7.50
C PRO A 133 -13.23 0.87 8.21
N PRO A 134 -13.08 2.06 8.82
CA PRO A 134 -14.17 2.71 9.55
C PRO A 134 -15.45 2.94 8.74
N LYS A 135 -15.35 3.25 7.45
CA LYS A 135 -16.54 3.37 6.59
C LYS A 135 -17.29 2.05 6.43
N LEU A 136 -16.59 0.93 6.35
CA LEU A 136 -17.23 -0.39 6.30
C LEU A 136 -17.92 -0.71 7.63
N ALA A 137 -17.22 -0.51 8.75
CA ALA A 137 -17.78 -0.73 10.09
C ALA A 137 -19.04 0.12 10.33
N TYR A 138 -19.03 1.39 9.90
CA TYR A 138 -20.18 2.28 10.00
C TYR A 138 -21.41 1.77 9.22
N GLN A 139 -21.24 1.30 7.97
CA GLN A 139 -22.35 0.78 7.18
C GLN A 139 -22.93 -0.52 7.77
N ILE A 140 -22.07 -1.38 8.33
CA ILE A 140 -22.51 -2.58 9.07
C ILE A 140 -23.33 -2.17 10.29
N ALA A 141 -22.84 -1.21 11.09
CA ALA A 141 -23.53 -0.74 12.28
C ALA A 141 -24.92 -0.14 11.96
N LEU A 142 -25.06 0.61 10.86
CA LEU A 142 -26.36 1.11 10.42
C LEU A 142 -27.34 -0.02 10.08
N SER A 143 -26.85 -1.08 9.42
CA SER A 143 -27.65 -2.24 9.05
C SER A 143 -28.14 -2.99 10.30
N VAL A 144 -27.23 -3.20 11.27
CA VAL A 144 -27.58 -3.80 12.57
C VAL A 144 -28.56 -2.94 13.34
N LYS A 145 -28.34 -1.62 13.42
CA LYS A 145 -29.26 -0.69 14.08
C LYS A 145 -30.66 -0.79 13.48
N LYS A 146 -30.79 -0.79 12.15
CA LYS A 146 -32.07 -0.92 11.45
C LYS A 146 -32.77 -2.24 11.77
N PHE A 147 -32.04 -3.34 11.91
CA PHE A 147 -32.60 -4.64 12.28
C PHE A 147 -33.10 -4.68 13.72
N LEU A 148 -32.46 -3.94 14.62
CA LEU A 148 -32.82 -3.85 16.04
C LEU A 148 -33.89 -2.79 16.35
N SER A 149 -34.27 -1.97 15.38
CA SER A 149 -35.30 -0.91 15.50
C SER A 149 -36.65 -1.44 15.06
#